data_AF-A0AAD4K9B1-F1
#
_entry.id   AF-A0AAD4K9B1-F1
#
_cell.length_a   1.000
_cell.length_b   1.000
_cell.length_c   1.000
_cell.angle_alpha   90.00
_cell.angle_beta   90.00
_cell.angle_gamma   90.00
#
_symmetry.space_group_name_H-M   'P 1'
#
loop_
_entity.id
_entity.type
_entity.pdbx_description
1 polymer ?
#
loop_
_entity_poly.entity_id
_entity_poly.type
_entity_poly.pdbx_seq_one_letter_code
_entity_poly.pdbx_strand_id
1 'polypeptide(L)'
;MTKCLLCRSGKIDELWLGKMYIRRHGNAVHENCLYLSSNLVQRGEEDKDICCFTLTDIKAESERTRYLKCFYCHKSGANIGCCGPKCQRTFHTLCGLKNGAQNQYCRTYQSFCHSHIDKYSRRPAKDQKCTICMDTLIEQGRSFRFTKYIVGRCCNRGWHHKRCLQQYANSAGYFFKCPLCNDTNKFRM
;
A
#
# COMPACT_ATOMS: atom_id res chain seq x y z
N MET A 1 23.77 -0.10 -3.53
CA MET A 1 22.53 0.23 -2.79
C MET A 1 22.00 -1.02 -2.11
N THR A 2 21.75 -0.95 -0.81
CA THR A 2 21.13 -2.02 -0.03
C THR A 2 19.70 -2.26 -0.52
N LYS A 3 19.25 -3.52 -0.62
CA LYS A 3 17.90 -3.87 -1.05
C LYS A 3 17.04 -4.27 0.14
N CYS A 4 15.75 -3.96 0.07
CA CYS A 4 14.76 -4.46 1.02
C CYS A 4 14.69 -6.00 0.97
N LEU A 5 14.77 -6.64 2.13
CA LEU A 5 14.69 -8.10 2.28
C LEU A 5 13.34 -8.66 1.81
N LEU A 6 12.26 -7.88 1.84
CA LEU A 6 10.93 -8.36 1.50
C LEU A 6 10.62 -8.11 0.01
N CYS A 7 10.64 -6.86 -0.44
CA CYS A 7 10.25 -6.52 -1.82
C CYS A 7 11.40 -6.61 -2.85
N ARG A 8 12.63 -6.93 -2.42
CA ARG A 8 13.85 -7.05 -3.24
C ARG A 8 14.25 -5.80 -4.01
N SER A 9 13.68 -4.65 -3.66
CA SER A 9 13.96 -3.35 -4.26
C SER A 9 14.84 -2.50 -3.35
N GLY A 10 15.78 -1.76 -3.94
CA GLY A 10 16.54 -0.70 -3.26
C GLY A 10 15.93 0.69 -3.45
N LYS A 11 14.74 0.80 -4.05
CA LYS A 11 14.08 2.09 -4.29
C LYS A 11 13.73 2.75 -2.95
N ILE A 12 14.08 4.03 -2.81
CA ILE A 12 13.63 4.88 -1.70
C ILE A 12 12.43 5.67 -2.22
N ASP A 13 11.28 5.48 -1.58
CA ASP A 13 10.00 6.10 -1.96
C ASP A 13 9.14 6.18 -0.69
N GLU A 14 9.44 7.13 0.19
CA GLU A 14 8.81 7.21 1.52
C GLU A 14 7.30 7.40 1.45
N LEU A 15 6.80 8.02 0.37
CA LEU A 15 5.36 8.18 0.17
C LEU A 15 4.64 6.82 0.09
N TRP A 16 5.17 5.88 -0.70
CA TRP A 16 4.49 4.62 -0.98
C TRP A 16 5.05 3.41 -0.24
N LEU A 17 6.36 3.38 0.00
CA LEU A 17 7.06 2.30 0.68
C LEU A 17 7.28 2.59 2.17
N GLY A 18 7.09 3.83 2.62
CA GLY A 18 7.43 4.25 3.98
C GLY A 18 8.93 4.32 4.20
N LYS A 19 9.34 4.53 5.46
CA LYS A 19 10.76 4.67 5.81
C LYS A 19 11.53 3.39 5.49
N MET A 20 12.75 3.55 4.98
CA MET A 20 13.67 2.42 4.82
C MET A 20 14.53 2.27 6.08
N TYR A 21 14.35 1.16 6.81
CA TYR A 21 15.16 0.81 7.96
C TYR A 21 16.37 0.02 7.51
N ILE A 22 17.55 0.35 8.05
CA ILE A 22 18.80 -0.36 7.77
C ILE A 22 19.41 -0.78 9.11
N ARG A 23 19.61 -2.08 9.31
CA ARG A 23 20.29 -2.66 10.48
C ARG A 23 21.69 -3.15 10.08
N ARG A 24 22.43 -3.65 11.08
CA ARG A 24 23.78 -4.23 10.88
C ARG A 24 23.78 -5.29 9.77
N HIS A 25 24.92 -5.44 9.10
CA HIS A 25 25.14 -6.37 7.98
C HIS A 25 24.22 -6.12 6.76
N GLY A 26 23.77 -4.87 6.56
CA GLY A 26 22.98 -4.50 5.37
C GLY A 26 21.57 -5.09 5.35
N ASN A 27 21.04 -5.53 6.50
CA ASN A 27 19.65 -5.95 6.61
C ASN A 27 18.74 -4.72 6.49
N ALA A 28 18.15 -4.51 5.31
CA ALA A 28 17.26 -3.39 5.08
C ALA A 28 15.84 -3.83 4.79
N VAL A 29 14.87 -3.01 5.20
CA VAL A 29 13.45 -3.27 4.97
C VAL A 29 12.69 -1.96 4.86
N HIS A 30 11.70 -1.90 3.97
CA HIS A 30 10.75 -0.79 3.93
C HIS A 30 9.65 -1.02 4.95
N GLU A 31 9.27 0.03 5.66
CA GLU A 31 8.18 0.06 6.62
C GLU A 31 6.89 -0.59 6.09
N ASN A 32 6.39 -0.14 4.94
CA ASN A 32 5.16 -0.70 4.37
C ASN A 32 5.34 -2.14 3.86
N CYS A 33 6.57 -2.60 3.64
CA CYS A 33 6.78 -4.02 3.34
C CYS A 33 6.60 -4.89 4.60
N LEU A 34 6.91 -4.37 5.79
CA LEU A 34 6.66 -5.10 7.04
C LEU A 34 5.16 -5.32 7.24
N TYR A 35 4.39 -4.24 7.15
CA TYR A 35 2.95 -4.29 7.36
C TYR A 35 2.22 -5.16 6.33
N LEU A 36 2.64 -5.16 5.07
CA LEU A 36 1.90 -5.80 3.98
C LEU A 36 2.35 -7.23 3.66
N SER A 37 3.46 -7.70 4.22
CA SER A 37 3.92 -9.07 3.92
C SER A 37 3.02 -10.10 4.58
N SER A 38 2.60 -11.10 3.81
CA SER A 38 1.42 -11.91 4.14
C SER A 38 1.54 -12.80 5.37
N ASN A 39 2.76 -13.05 5.88
CA ASN A 39 2.95 -13.91 7.05
C ASN A 39 3.83 -13.27 8.14
N LEU A 40 3.91 -11.94 8.19
CA LEU A 40 4.58 -11.22 9.28
C LEU A 40 3.61 -10.85 10.39
N VAL A 41 4.05 -11.04 11.63
CA VAL A 41 3.30 -10.71 12.85
C VAL A 41 4.11 -9.73 13.70
N GLN A 42 3.45 -8.69 14.19
CA GLN A 42 4.04 -7.72 15.13
C GLN A 42 4.08 -8.37 16.51
N ARG A 43 5.26 -8.86 16.91
CA ARG A 43 5.50 -9.52 18.21
C ARG A 43 6.84 -9.15 18.85
N GLY A 44 7.55 -8.20 18.23
CA GLY A 44 8.80 -7.66 18.72
C GLY A 44 8.61 -6.54 19.74
N GLU A 45 9.72 -6.11 20.32
CA GLU A 45 9.77 -5.03 21.32
C GLU A 45 10.00 -3.66 20.66
N GLU A 46 9.32 -2.61 21.12
CA GLU A 46 9.38 -1.27 20.52
C GLU A 46 10.81 -0.71 20.41
N ASP A 47 11.62 -0.86 21.46
CA ASP A 47 12.97 -0.28 21.53
C ASP A 47 14.03 -1.08 20.76
N LYS A 48 13.77 -2.36 20.49
CA LYS A 48 14.77 -3.28 19.91
C LYS A 48 14.50 -3.57 18.44
N ASP A 49 13.24 -3.76 18.08
CA ASP A 49 12.83 -4.30 16.79
C ASP A 49 12.44 -3.19 15.79
N ILE A 50 12.11 -3.58 14.56
CA ILE A 50 11.72 -2.60 13.52
C ILE A 50 10.20 -2.60 13.46
N CYS A 51 9.55 -1.52 13.91
CA CYS A 51 8.09 -1.43 13.95
C CYS A 51 7.46 -2.65 14.67
N CYS A 52 8.09 -3.12 15.76
CA CYS A 52 7.72 -4.33 16.50
C CYS A 52 7.76 -5.63 15.67
N PHE A 53 8.55 -5.68 14.59
CA PHE A 53 8.88 -6.91 13.86
C PHE A 53 10.32 -7.33 14.11
N THR A 54 10.50 -8.56 14.60
CA THR A 54 11.83 -9.10 14.87
C THR A 54 12.61 -9.31 13.57
N LEU A 55 13.92 -9.09 13.60
CA LEU A 55 14.77 -9.36 12.43
C LEU A 55 14.73 -10.84 12.01
N THR A 56 14.54 -11.75 12.97
CA THR A 56 14.39 -13.18 12.74
C THR A 56 13.14 -13.46 11.89
N ASP A 57 12.00 -12.86 12.23
CA ASP A 57 10.75 -13.03 11.48
C ASP A 57 10.83 -12.42 10.08
N ILE A 58 11.46 -11.25 9.95
CA ILE A 58 11.69 -10.60 8.66
C ILE A 58 12.52 -11.49 7.73
N LYS A 59 13.58 -12.12 8.26
CA LYS A 59 14.42 -13.05 7.50
C LYS A 59 13.66 -14.33 7.15
N ALA A 60 12.90 -14.90 8.09
CA ALA A 60 12.06 -16.07 7.85
C ALA A 60 11.03 -15.80 6.73
N GLU A 61 10.39 -14.63 6.74
CA GLU A 61 9.46 -14.24 5.68
C GLU A 61 10.16 -14.01 4.33
N SER A 62 11.35 -13.41 4.34
CA SER A 62 12.20 -13.33 3.15
C SER A 62 12.47 -14.73 2.57
N GLU A 63 12.83 -15.71 3.39
CA GLU A 63 13.09 -17.06 2.90
C GLU A 63 11.82 -17.76 2.39
N ARG A 64 10.69 -17.62 3.10
CA ARG A 64 9.41 -18.18 2.66
C ARG A 64 8.98 -17.63 1.30
N THR A 65 9.14 -16.32 1.10
CA THR A 65 8.73 -15.62 -0.13
C THR A 65 9.73 -15.79 -1.28
N ARG A 66 10.91 -16.34 -1.02
CA ARG A 66 12.02 -16.49 -1.99
C ARG A 66 11.60 -17.12 -3.31
N TYR A 67 10.65 -18.06 -3.27
CA TYR A 67 10.19 -18.80 -4.45
C TYR A 67 8.89 -18.25 -5.07
N LEU A 68 8.21 -17.33 -4.39
CA LEU A 68 6.95 -16.78 -4.88
C LEU A 68 7.20 -15.82 -6.04
N LYS A 69 6.69 -16.16 -7.23
CA LYS A 69 6.84 -15.37 -8.45
C LYS A 69 5.85 -14.22 -8.48
N CYS A 70 6.36 -13.01 -8.59
CA CYS A 70 5.53 -11.82 -8.74
C CYS A 70 4.73 -11.88 -10.04
N PHE A 71 3.41 -11.72 -9.95
CA PHE A 71 2.49 -11.71 -11.07
C PHE A 71 2.80 -10.60 -12.10
N TYR A 72 3.36 -9.48 -11.66
CA TYR A 72 3.61 -8.32 -12.55
C TYR A 72 4.97 -8.33 -13.24
N CYS A 73 6.02 -8.81 -12.58
CA CYS A 73 7.39 -8.76 -13.12
C CYS A 73 8.01 -10.14 -13.34
N HIS A 74 7.30 -11.20 -12.96
CA HIS A 74 7.69 -12.61 -13.09
C HIS A 74 8.97 -13.03 -12.34
N LYS A 75 9.57 -12.13 -11.56
CA LYS A 75 10.71 -12.41 -10.67
C LYS A 75 10.25 -12.93 -9.32
N SER A 76 11.07 -13.76 -8.69
CA SER A 76 10.78 -14.34 -7.37
C SER A 76 10.94 -13.35 -6.21
N GLY A 77 10.55 -13.75 -4.99
CA GLY A 77 10.62 -12.90 -3.80
C GLY A 77 9.38 -12.05 -3.58
N ALA A 78 8.22 -12.41 -4.14
CA ALA A 78 6.98 -11.66 -3.98
C ALA A 78 6.43 -11.80 -2.56
N ASN A 79 6.45 -10.70 -1.80
CA ASN A 79 6.13 -10.71 -0.38
C ASN A 79 4.62 -10.56 -0.07
N ILE A 80 3.81 -10.14 -1.03
CA ILE A 80 2.37 -9.93 -0.86
C ILE A 80 1.59 -10.99 -1.64
N GLY A 81 0.64 -11.65 -0.99
CA GLY A 81 -0.46 -12.41 -1.62
C GLY A 81 -1.74 -11.57 -1.71
N CYS A 82 -2.48 -11.73 -2.82
CA CYS A 82 -3.76 -11.06 -3.00
C CYS A 82 -4.85 -11.69 -2.10
N CYS A 83 -5.56 -10.86 -1.33
CA CYS A 83 -6.70 -11.29 -0.50
C CYS A 83 -8.03 -11.43 -1.28
N GLY A 84 -7.99 -11.43 -2.61
CA GLY A 84 -9.18 -11.61 -3.44
C GLY A 84 -9.66 -13.06 -3.40
N PRO A 85 -10.98 -13.34 -3.41
CA PRO A 85 -11.49 -14.70 -3.36
C PRO A 85 -10.86 -15.61 -4.42
N LYS A 86 -10.30 -16.74 -3.99
CA LYS A 86 -9.62 -17.74 -4.85
C LYS A 86 -8.42 -17.19 -5.65
N CYS A 87 -7.92 -15.99 -5.35
CA CYS A 87 -6.81 -15.39 -6.07
C CYS A 87 -5.47 -15.93 -5.57
N GLN A 88 -4.68 -16.53 -6.47
CA GLN A 88 -3.34 -17.05 -6.16
C GLN A 88 -2.22 -16.09 -6.56
N ARG A 89 -2.55 -14.85 -6.94
CA ARG A 89 -1.55 -13.86 -7.39
C ARG A 89 -0.74 -13.37 -6.19
N THR A 90 0.58 -13.46 -6.32
CA THR A 90 1.52 -12.79 -5.43
C THR A 90 2.23 -11.65 -6.16
N PHE A 91 2.72 -10.66 -5.44
CA PHE A 91 3.46 -9.54 -6.01
C PHE A 91 4.41 -8.91 -4.99
N HIS A 92 5.48 -8.27 -5.46
CA HIS A 92 6.28 -7.39 -4.60
C HIS A 92 5.47 -6.16 -4.23
N THR A 93 5.68 -5.59 -3.04
CA THR A 93 5.05 -4.32 -2.62
C THR A 93 5.16 -3.23 -3.70
N LEU A 94 6.37 -2.95 -4.19
CA LEU A 94 6.60 -1.94 -5.23
C LEU A 94 5.93 -2.29 -6.57
N CYS A 95 5.89 -3.58 -6.93
CA CYS A 95 5.23 -4.03 -8.15
C CYS A 95 3.72 -3.83 -8.05
N GLY A 96 3.11 -4.15 -6.91
CA GLY A 96 1.71 -3.88 -6.63
C GLY A 96 1.39 -2.40 -6.78
N LEU A 97 2.16 -1.53 -6.12
CA LEU A 97 1.99 -0.07 -6.18
C LEU A 97 2.02 0.46 -7.62
N LYS A 98 3.03 0.05 -8.41
CA LYS A 98 3.17 0.49 -9.82
C LYS A 98 2.02 0.02 -10.72
N ASN A 99 1.39 -1.09 -10.39
CA ASN A 99 0.33 -1.70 -11.18
C ASN A 99 -1.08 -1.46 -10.61
N GLY A 100 -1.22 -0.60 -9.60
CA GLY A 100 -2.51 -0.22 -9.05
C GLY A 100 -3.15 -1.30 -8.18
N ALA A 101 -2.34 -2.12 -7.51
CA ALA A 101 -2.82 -2.89 -6.36
C ALA A 101 -3.30 -1.93 -5.25
N GLN A 102 -4.27 -2.40 -4.46
CA GLN A 102 -4.81 -1.67 -3.31
C GLN A 102 -4.29 -2.33 -2.04
N ASN A 103 -3.58 -1.56 -1.22
CA ASN A 103 -3.03 -2.00 0.06
C ASN A 103 -3.80 -1.28 1.17
N GLN A 104 -4.36 -2.03 2.10
CA GLN A 104 -5.03 -1.48 3.27
C GLN A 104 -4.04 -1.44 4.43
N TYR A 105 -3.90 -0.29 5.08
CA TYR A 105 -2.98 -0.10 6.21
C TYR A 105 -3.71 -0.10 7.57
N CYS A 106 -4.90 -0.71 7.60
CA CYS A 106 -5.73 -0.82 8.79
C CYS A 106 -6.08 -2.29 9.05
N ARG A 107 -6.37 -2.60 10.32
CA ARG A 107 -6.79 -3.95 10.76
C ARG A 107 -5.74 -5.02 10.39
N THR A 108 -6.05 -5.90 9.44
CA THR A 108 -5.24 -7.07 9.07
C THR A 108 -4.35 -6.83 7.84
N TYR A 109 -4.10 -5.58 7.48
CA TYR A 109 -3.16 -5.18 6.42
C TYR A 109 -3.37 -5.85 5.05
N GLN A 110 -4.61 -6.02 4.64
CA GLN A 110 -4.96 -6.76 3.43
C GLN A 110 -4.52 -6.05 2.15
N SER A 111 -4.10 -6.83 1.15
CA SER A 111 -3.68 -6.31 -0.15
C SER A 111 -4.40 -7.01 -1.30
N PHE A 112 -4.79 -6.24 -2.32
CA PHE A 112 -5.58 -6.72 -3.45
C PHE A 112 -4.89 -6.35 -4.77
N CYS A 113 -4.75 -7.30 -5.69
CA CYS A 113 -4.21 -7.03 -7.01
C CYS A 113 -5.15 -6.11 -7.81
N HIS A 114 -4.67 -5.54 -8.91
CA HIS A 114 -5.43 -4.58 -9.73
C HIS A 114 -6.81 -5.08 -10.21
N SER A 115 -7.05 -6.39 -10.23
CA SER A 115 -8.33 -7.00 -10.63
C SER A 115 -9.32 -7.15 -9.47
N HIS A 116 -8.85 -7.13 -8.22
CA HIS A 116 -9.64 -7.28 -7.00
C HIS A 116 -9.71 -5.99 -6.17
N ILE A 117 -9.40 -4.86 -6.80
CA ILE A 117 -9.65 -3.57 -6.18
C ILE A 117 -11.13 -3.25 -6.20
N ASP A 118 -11.52 -2.40 -5.25
CA ASP A 118 -12.85 -1.86 -5.18
C ASP A 118 -13.20 -1.03 -6.42
N LYS A 119 -14.26 -1.45 -7.11
CA LYS A 119 -14.88 -0.67 -8.19
C LYS A 119 -16.05 0.13 -7.65
N TYR A 120 -16.23 1.34 -8.15
CA TYR A 120 -17.35 2.21 -7.83
C TYR A 120 -18.29 2.28 -9.03
N SER A 121 -19.60 2.21 -8.79
CA SER A 121 -20.62 2.43 -9.83
C SER A 121 -20.62 3.88 -10.31
N ARG A 122 -20.24 4.82 -9.45
CA ARG A 122 -20.17 6.24 -9.74
C ARG A 122 -18.82 6.62 -10.38
N ARG A 123 -18.88 7.57 -11.31
CA ARG A 123 -17.71 8.28 -11.85
C ARG A 123 -17.71 9.74 -11.40
N PRO A 124 -16.53 10.38 -11.29
CA PRO A 124 -16.45 11.81 -11.06
C PRO A 124 -17.03 12.60 -12.24
N ALA A 125 -17.53 13.81 -11.98
CA ALA A 125 -17.87 14.77 -13.01
C ALA A 125 -16.60 15.19 -13.81
N LYS A 126 -16.79 15.74 -15.01
CA LYS A 126 -15.68 16.09 -15.93
C LYS A 126 -14.75 17.16 -15.33
N ASP A 127 -15.32 18.10 -14.59
CA ASP A 127 -14.70 19.22 -13.89
C ASP A 127 -14.44 18.93 -12.40
N GLN A 128 -14.64 17.67 -11.97
CA GLN A 128 -14.43 17.28 -10.58
C GLN A 128 -13.00 17.61 -10.15
N LYS A 129 -12.88 18.31 -9.03
CA LYS A 129 -11.61 18.57 -8.35
C LYS A 129 -11.35 17.54 -7.27
N CYS A 130 -10.08 17.26 -7.04
CA CYS A 130 -9.62 16.51 -5.88
C CYS A 130 -9.85 17.34 -4.63
N THR A 131 -10.54 16.81 -3.63
CA THR A 131 -10.85 17.61 -2.42
C THR A 131 -9.66 17.78 -1.47
N ILE A 132 -8.49 17.23 -1.79
CA ILE A 132 -7.27 17.35 -0.98
C ILE A 132 -6.35 18.42 -1.56
N CYS A 133 -6.02 18.34 -2.86
CA CYS A 133 -5.13 19.31 -3.50
C CYS A 133 -5.86 20.42 -4.29
N MET A 134 -7.18 20.32 -4.45
CA MET A 134 -8.02 21.26 -5.21
C MET A 134 -7.72 21.33 -6.72
N ASP A 135 -6.79 20.52 -7.22
CA ASP A 135 -6.54 20.38 -8.66
C ASP A 135 -7.61 19.54 -9.36
N THR A 136 -7.67 19.66 -10.69
CA THR A 136 -8.48 18.81 -11.56
C THR A 136 -8.19 17.34 -11.28
N LEU A 137 -9.24 16.56 -11.02
CA LEU A 137 -9.09 15.15 -10.68
C LEU A 137 -8.54 14.35 -11.87
N ILE A 138 -9.15 14.52 -13.05
CA ILE A 138 -8.73 13.85 -14.29
C ILE A 138 -8.20 14.91 -15.24
N GLU A 139 -6.89 14.91 -15.48
CA GLU A 139 -6.24 15.78 -16.46
C GLU A 139 -6.86 15.62 -17.85
N GLN A 140 -6.86 16.71 -18.64
CA GLN A 140 -7.36 16.68 -20.01
C GLN A 140 -6.66 15.59 -20.83
N GLY A 141 -7.43 14.83 -21.61
CA GLY A 141 -6.92 13.70 -22.40
C GLY A 141 -6.63 12.42 -21.61
N ARG A 142 -6.83 12.39 -20.29
CA ARG A 142 -6.71 11.16 -19.49
C ARG A 142 -8.08 10.52 -19.24
N SER A 143 -8.07 9.19 -19.15
CA SER A 143 -9.24 8.38 -18.78
C SER A 143 -9.30 8.15 -17.26
N PHE A 144 -10.50 8.13 -16.68
CA PHE A 144 -10.72 7.68 -15.31
C PHE A 144 -10.21 6.23 -15.09
N ARG A 145 -9.49 6.00 -13.99
CA ARG A 145 -9.03 4.67 -13.56
C ARG A 145 -9.20 4.50 -12.05
N PHE A 146 -9.84 3.42 -11.61
CA PHE A 146 -10.00 3.06 -10.19
C PHE A 146 -8.66 2.88 -9.45
N THR A 147 -7.57 2.62 -10.18
CA THR A 147 -6.22 2.51 -9.63
C THR A 147 -5.59 3.86 -9.27
N LYS A 148 -6.14 4.98 -9.76
CA LYS A 148 -5.59 6.33 -9.55
C LYS A 148 -6.50 7.24 -8.73
N TYR A 149 -7.79 6.96 -8.70
CA TYR A 149 -8.81 7.83 -8.09
C TYR A 149 -9.73 7.04 -7.17
N ILE A 150 -10.17 7.69 -6.10
CA ILE A 150 -11.01 7.07 -5.06
C ILE A 150 -12.07 8.06 -4.55
N VAL A 151 -13.24 7.54 -4.19
CA VAL A 151 -14.33 8.30 -3.55
C VAL A 151 -14.48 7.85 -2.10
N GLY A 152 -14.71 8.79 -1.19
CA GLY A 152 -14.95 8.47 0.22
C GLY A 152 -16.35 7.87 0.44
N ARG A 153 -16.45 6.53 0.54
CA ARG A 153 -17.75 5.81 0.70
C ARG A 153 -18.55 6.21 1.94
N CYS A 154 -17.85 6.68 2.98
CA CYS A 154 -18.46 7.16 4.22
C CYS A 154 -19.53 8.24 4.00
N CYS A 155 -19.29 9.19 3.09
CA CYS A 155 -20.20 10.31 2.84
C CYS A 155 -20.57 10.49 1.37
N ASN A 156 -19.83 9.87 0.44
CA ASN A 156 -19.97 10.03 -1.01
C ASN A 156 -19.87 11.48 -1.51
N ARG A 157 -19.24 12.38 -0.72
CA ARG A 157 -19.18 13.82 -0.98
C ARG A 157 -17.98 14.29 -1.79
N GLY A 158 -16.96 13.45 -2.00
CA GLY A 158 -15.79 13.89 -2.74
C GLY A 158 -14.91 12.79 -3.28
N TRP A 159 -14.16 13.17 -4.31
CA TRP A 159 -13.17 12.36 -5.00
C TRP A 159 -11.76 12.85 -4.68
N HIS A 160 -10.82 11.92 -4.67
CA HIS A 160 -9.43 12.18 -4.34
C HIS A 160 -8.50 11.45 -5.32
N HIS A 161 -7.37 12.06 -5.66
CA HIS A 161 -6.24 11.30 -6.19
C HIS A 161 -5.76 10.33 -5.10
N LYS A 162 -5.52 9.06 -5.43
CA LYS A 162 -4.94 8.11 -4.47
C LYS A 162 -3.58 8.59 -3.94
N ARG A 163 -2.80 9.30 -4.76
CA ARG A 163 -1.55 9.92 -4.34
C ARG A 163 -1.76 10.97 -3.23
N CYS A 164 -2.70 11.88 -3.42
CA CYS A 164 -3.02 12.91 -2.42
C CYS A 164 -3.58 12.27 -1.14
N LEU A 165 -4.40 11.23 -1.29
CA LEU A 165 -4.92 10.50 -0.15
C LEU A 165 -3.83 9.77 0.63
N GLN A 166 -2.85 9.17 -0.05
CA GLN A 166 -1.69 8.55 0.59
C GLN A 166 -0.84 9.59 1.32
N GLN A 167 -0.59 10.76 0.72
CA GLN A 167 0.13 11.85 1.40
C GLN A 167 -0.59 12.28 2.68
N TYR A 168 -1.91 12.48 2.58
CA TYR A 168 -2.75 12.79 3.74
C TYR A 168 -2.70 11.68 4.80
N ALA A 169 -2.71 10.40 4.41
CA ALA A 169 -2.57 9.28 5.34
C ALA A 169 -1.23 9.30 6.09
N ASN A 170 -0.13 9.53 5.37
CA ASN A 170 1.20 9.59 5.97
C ASN A 170 1.34 10.75 6.96
N SER A 171 0.70 11.90 6.68
CA SER A 171 0.69 13.05 7.59
C SER A 171 -0.24 12.86 8.78
N ALA A 172 -1.39 12.21 8.60
CA ALA A 172 -2.38 12.01 9.65
C ALA A 172 -2.01 10.87 10.62
N GLY A 173 -1.27 9.87 10.15
CA GLY A 173 -0.87 8.70 10.94
C GLY A 173 -2.09 8.03 11.60
N TYR A 174 -2.02 7.85 12.92
CA TYR A 174 -3.09 7.24 13.73
C TYR A 174 -4.44 7.96 13.62
N PHE A 175 -4.44 9.26 13.30
CA PHE A 175 -5.65 10.09 13.20
C PHE A 175 -6.25 10.13 11.79
N PHE A 176 -5.88 9.17 10.93
CA PHE A 176 -6.42 9.08 9.58
C PHE A 176 -7.95 8.92 9.57
N LYS A 177 -8.63 9.84 8.89
CA LYS A 177 -10.08 9.94 8.82
C LYS A 177 -10.52 10.53 7.49
N CYS A 178 -11.80 10.46 7.15
CA CYS A 178 -12.28 11.12 5.94
C CYS A 178 -12.02 12.64 6.00
N PRO A 179 -11.38 13.26 5.00
CA PRO A 179 -11.12 14.70 4.99
C PRO A 179 -12.39 15.57 4.91
N LEU A 180 -13.55 14.96 4.63
CA LEU A 180 -14.82 15.69 4.46
C LEU A 180 -15.84 15.47 5.58
N CYS A 181 -15.79 14.32 6.25
CA CYS A 181 -16.80 13.97 7.27
C CYS A 181 -16.19 13.37 8.55
N ASN A 182 -14.87 13.30 8.66
CA ASN A 182 -14.14 12.76 9.81
C ASN A 182 -14.45 11.30 10.16
N ASP A 183 -15.13 10.54 9.30
CA ASP A 183 -15.37 9.12 9.52
C ASP A 183 -14.05 8.33 9.50
N THR A 184 -13.87 7.48 10.52
CA THR A 184 -12.71 6.59 10.71
C THR A 184 -13.05 5.11 10.45
N ASN A 185 -14.33 4.78 10.30
CA ASN A 185 -14.80 3.39 10.28
C ASN A 185 -14.99 2.84 8.85
N LYS A 186 -15.65 3.62 8.01
CA LYS A 186 -16.03 3.29 6.62
C LYS A 186 -15.04 3.87 5.62
N PHE A 187 -14.34 4.95 5.95
CA PHE A 187 -13.33 5.55 5.08
C PHE A 187 -12.06 4.69 5.04
N ARG A 188 -11.77 4.10 3.89
CA ARG A 188 -10.61 3.23 3.65
C ARG A 188 -10.06 3.47 2.25
N MET A 189 -8.74 3.31 2.12
CA MET A 189 -7.98 3.49 0.89
C MET A 189 -7.87 2.21 0.04
#